data_AF-A0A3R7VHJ0-F1
#
_entry.id   AF-A0A3R7VHJ0-F1
#
_cell.length_a   1.000
_cell.length_b   1.000
_cell.length_c   1.000
_cell.angle_alpha   90.00
_cell.angle_beta   90.00
_cell.angle_gamma   90.00
#
_symmetry.space_group_name_H-M   'P 1'
#
loop_
_entity.id
_entity.type
_entity.pdbx_description
1 polymer ?
#
loop_
_entity_poly.entity_id
_entity_poly.type
_entity_poly.pdbx_seq_one_letter_code
_entity_poly.pdbx_strand_id
1 'polypeptide(L)'
;MSAVNVDAEHFSQQGWVCVEDVVPVADCEAVVDTICDFWRISRDGSQPTRAGRERFNGIVPIHQHQSLWNTRQSPELHQAFAAIHDSEALWVSQVHEHCASFTAPF
;
A
#
# COMPACT_ATOMS: atom_id res chain seq x y z
N MET A 1 17.04 12.87 -10.04
CA MET A 1 16.12 11.78 -10.39
C MET A 1 16.85 10.49 -10.05
N SER A 2 16.49 9.86 -8.94
CA SER A 2 17.02 8.54 -8.59
C SER A 2 16.37 7.54 -9.54
N ALA A 3 17.16 6.80 -10.30
CA ALA A 3 16.62 5.78 -11.18
C ALA A 3 16.11 4.63 -10.31
N VAL A 4 14.82 4.31 -10.43
CA VAL A 4 14.25 3.10 -9.82
C VAL A 4 14.92 1.89 -10.46
N ASN A 5 15.50 1.02 -9.64
CA ASN A 5 16.17 -0.19 -10.12
C ASN A 5 15.18 -1.37 -10.08
N VAL A 6 14.82 -1.88 -11.25
CA VAL A 6 13.91 -3.02 -11.39
C VAL A 6 14.67 -4.19 -12.02
N ASP A 7 14.65 -5.33 -11.33
CA ASP A 7 15.21 -6.58 -11.85
C ASP A 7 14.23 -7.26 -12.83
N ALA A 8 14.29 -6.82 -14.09
CA ALA A 8 13.45 -7.33 -15.16
C ALA A 8 13.73 -8.81 -15.51
N GLU A 9 14.96 -9.27 -15.30
CA GLU A 9 15.32 -10.67 -15.55
C GLU A 9 14.66 -11.58 -14.50
N HIS A 10 14.75 -11.21 -13.22
CA HIS A 10 14.06 -11.92 -12.15
C HIS A 10 12.55 -11.93 -12.37
N PHE A 11 11.96 -10.79 -12.76
CA PHE A 11 10.54 -10.71 -13.09
C PHE A 11 10.16 -11.68 -14.22
N SER A 12 10.93 -11.72 -15.31
CA SER A 12 10.67 -12.61 -16.44
C SER A 12 10.76 -14.10 -16.07
N GLN A 13 11.61 -14.46 -15.10
CA GLN A 13 11.82 -15.85 -14.69
C GLN A 13 10.85 -16.32 -13.60
N GLN A 14 10.52 -15.45 -12.64
CA GLN A 14 9.77 -15.81 -11.43
C GLN A 14 8.32 -15.30 -11.43
N GLY A 15 7.99 -14.34 -12.31
CA GLY A 15 6.67 -13.71 -12.37
C GLY A 15 6.39 -12.68 -11.26
N TRP A 16 7.40 -12.31 -10.47
CA TRP A 16 7.33 -11.26 -9.45
C TRP A 16 8.69 -10.57 -9.30
N VAL A 17 8.71 -9.36 -8.74
CA VAL A 17 9.92 -8.62 -8.38
C VAL A 17 9.61 -7.71 -7.19
N CYS A 18 10.58 -7.52 -6.29
CA CYS A 18 10.49 -6.54 -5.20
C CYS A 18 11.24 -5.28 -5.60
N VAL A 19 10.58 -4.13 -5.48
CA VAL A 19 11.18 -2.81 -5.73
C VAL A 19 10.98 -1.99 -4.46
N GLU A 20 12.08 -1.61 -3.83
CA GLU A 20 12.08 -0.87 -2.58
C GLU A 20 11.95 0.64 -2.83
N ASP A 21 11.47 1.37 -1.81
CA ASP A 21 11.43 2.84 -1.79
C ASP A 21 10.69 3.53 -2.95
N VAL A 22 9.72 2.84 -3.56
CA VAL A 22 8.90 3.37 -4.67
C VAL A 22 7.75 4.27 -4.21
N VAL A 23 7.46 4.30 -2.91
CA VAL A 23 6.46 5.19 -2.31
C VAL A 23 7.11 5.87 -1.11
N PRO A 24 7.03 7.21 -1.00
CA PRO A 24 7.57 7.91 0.16
C PRO A 24 7.00 7.38 1.47
N VAL A 25 7.85 7.21 2.48
CA VAL A 25 7.44 6.73 3.82
C VAL A 25 6.31 7.59 4.40
N ALA A 26 6.35 8.90 4.21
CA ALA A 26 5.30 9.81 4.67
C ALA A 26 3.91 9.48 4.07
N ASP A 27 3.84 9.10 2.80
CA ASP A 27 2.59 8.70 2.16
C ASP A 27 2.11 7.33 2.68
N CYS A 28 3.04 6.40 2.93
CA CYS A 28 2.73 5.13 3.59
C CYS A 28 2.15 5.36 5.00
N GLU A 29 2.76 6.26 5.78
CA GLU A 29 2.28 6.61 7.12
C GLU A 29 0.90 7.27 7.10
N ALA A 30 0.62 8.13 6.11
CA ALA A 30 -0.69 8.74 5.94
C ALA A 30 -1.79 7.70 5.62
N VAL A 31 -1.45 6.64 4.87
CA VAL A 31 -2.37 5.50 4.65
C VAL A 31 -2.62 4.74 5.95
N VAL A 32 -1.58 4.50 6.75
CA VAL A 32 -1.72 3.85 8.07
C VAL A 32 -2.63 4.67 8.99
N ASP A 33 -2.42 6.00 9.07
CA ASP A 33 -3.30 6.89 9.84
C ASP A 33 -4.75 6.80 9.37
N THR A 34 -4.97 6.82 8.07
CA THR A 34 -6.32 6.68 7.48
C THR A 34 -7.00 5.38 7.91
N ILE A 35 -6.26 4.27 7.88
CA ILE A 35 -6.77 2.96 8.30
C ILE A 35 -7.08 2.97 9.82
N CYS A 36 -6.18 3.54 10.62
CA CYS A 36 -6.39 3.68 12.06
C CYS A 36 -7.64 4.52 12.38
N ASP A 37 -7.80 5.65 11.71
CA ASP A 37 -8.95 6.55 11.84
C ASP A 37 -10.25 5.87 11.41
N PHE A 38 -10.23 5.14 10.30
CA PHE A 38 -11.39 4.39 9.80
C PHE A 38 -11.90 3.39 10.85
N TRP A 39 -10.99 2.63 11.45
CA TRP A 39 -11.32 1.66 12.50
C TRP A 39 -11.48 2.30 13.89
N ARG A 40 -11.15 3.59 14.03
CA ARG A 40 -11.09 4.32 15.30
C ARG A 40 -10.22 3.59 16.33
N ILE A 41 -9.04 3.17 15.89
CA ILE A 41 -8.04 2.49 16.71
C ILE A 41 -6.83 3.39 16.93
N SER A 42 -6.18 3.22 18.07
CA SER A 42 -4.96 3.96 18.35
C SER A 42 -3.80 3.43 17.52
N ARG A 43 -3.10 4.31 16.82
CA ARG A 43 -1.92 3.97 16.00
C ARG A 43 -0.79 3.34 16.82
N ASP A 44 -0.67 3.75 18.08
CA ASP A 44 0.34 3.26 19.03
C ASP A 44 -0.14 2.05 19.86
N GLY A 45 -1.36 1.57 19.64
CA GLY A 45 -1.95 0.48 20.42
C GLY A 45 -2.28 0.83 21.89
N SER A 46 -2.19 2.10 22.29
CA SER A 46 -2.43 2.53 23.68
C SER A 46 -3.89 2.38 24.12
N GLN A 47 -4.82 2.32 23.17
CA GLN A 47 -6.24 2.07 23.45
C GLN A 47 -6.64 0.68 22.97
N PRO A 48 -7.32 -0.11 23.82
CA PRO A 48 -7.85 -1.40 23.39
C PRO A 48 -8.81 -1.17 22.22
N THR A 49 -8.52 -1.83 21.09
CA THR A 49 -9.40 -1.79 19.92
C THR A 49 -10.78 -2.24 20.36
N ARG A 50 -11.83 -1.44 20.13
CA ARG A 50 -13.21 -1.80 20.52
C ARG A 50 -13.57 -3.17 19.93
N ALA A 51 -13.56 -4.20 20.78
CA ALA A 51 -14.05 -5.53 20.46
C ALA A 51 -15.56 -5.40 20.24
N GLY A 52 -16.01 -5.42 18.98
CA GLY A 52 -17.44 -5.23 18.70
C GLY A 52 -17.80 -4.95 17.24
N ARG A 53 -16.83 -4.71 16.36
CA ARG A 53 -17.05 -4.82 14.92
C ARG A 53 -16.27 -6.03 14.45
N GLU A 54 -16.98 -7.10 14.10
CA GLU A 54 -16.41 -8.19 13.30
C GLU A 54 -15.68 -7.54 12.12
N ARG A 55 -14.35 -7.61 12.14
CA ARG A 55 -13.52 -7.15 11.03
C ARG A 55 -13.63 -8.22 9.96
N PHE A 56 -14.75 -8.24 9.25
CA PHE A 56 -14.99 -9.20 8.19
C PHE A 56 -13.86 -9.06 7.16
N ASN A 57 -12.98 -10.06 7.16
CA ASN A 57 -11.97 -10.34 6.16
C ASN A 57 -10.80 -9.34 6.06
N GLY A 58 -10.61 -8.46 7.06
CA GLY A 58 -9.51 -7.49 7.09
C GLY A 58 -9.55 -6.43 5.99
N ILE A 59 -10.55 -6.42 5.11
CA ILE A 59 -10.68 -5.43 4.04
C ILE A 59 -11.15 -4.10 4.62
N VAL A 60 -10.47 -3.02 4.26
CA VAL A 60 -10.86 -1.65 4.62
C VAL A 60 -11.43 -1.01 3.37
N PRO A 61 -12.68 -0.55 3.31
CA PRO A 61 -13.26 0.02 2.09
C PRO A 61 -12.92 1.51 1.97
N ILE A 62 -11.63 1.85 1.88
CA ILE A 62 -11.14 3.23 1.74
C ILE A 62 -10.52 3.47 0.36
N HIS A 63 -10.87 2.66 -0.65
CA HIS A 63 -10.25 2.63 -1.99
C HIS A 63 -10.05 4.01 -2.64
N GLN A 64 -11.01 4.92 -2.42
CA GLN A 64 -11.07 6.27 -2.98
C GLN A 64 -10.49 7.35 -2.04
N HIS A 65 -9.92 6.99 -0.90
CA HIS A 65 -9.36 7.94 0.04
C HIS A 65 -8.07 8.58 -0.51
N GLN A 66 -7.86 9.87 -0.20
CA GLN A 66 -6.77 10.67 -0.75
C GLN A 66 -5.39 10.09 -0.42
N SER A 67 -5.19 9.55 0.78
CA SER A 67 -3.92 8.92 1.17
C SER A 67 -3.54 7.76 0.24
N LEU A 68 -4.49 6.92 -0.15
CA LEU A 68 -4.27 5.86 -1.15
C LEU A 68 -4.11 6.41 -2.57
N TRP A 69 -4.73 7.55 -2.90
CA TRP A 69 -4.49 8.18 -4.19
C TRP A 69 -3.05 8.71 -4.31
N ASN A 70 -2.52 9.33 -3.25
CA ASN A 70 -1.16 9.87 -3.24
C ASN A 70 -0.11 8.79 -3.51
N THR A 71 -0.22 7.62 -2.88
CA THR A 71 0.70 6.50 -3.13
C THR A 71 0.66 6.02 -4.59
N ARG A 72 -0.52 5.99 -5.21
CA ARG A 72 -0.71 5.61 -6.63
C ARG A 72 -0.19 6.66 -7.60
N GLN A 73 -0.06 7.91 -7.17
CA GLN A 73 0.52 8.99 -7.96
C GLN A 73 2.04 9.08 -7.81
N SER A 74 2.67 8.18 -7.05
CA SER A 74 4.12 8.16 -6.90
C SER A 74 4.83 8.02 -8.27
N PRO A 75 5.70 8.98 -8.65
CA PRO A 75 6.47 8.91 -9.88
C PRO A 75 7.37 7.67 -9.95
N GLU A 76 7.99 7.30 -8.82
CA GLU A 76 8.86 6.14 -8.71
C GLU A 76 8.08 4.84 -8.89
N LEU A 77 6.86 4.76 -8.35
CA LEU A 77 5.98 3.62 -8.59
C LEU A 77 5.60 3.51 -10.07
N HIS A 78 5.27 4.62 -10.72
CA HIS A 78 4.99 4.64 -12.16
C HIS A 78 6.20 4.14 -12.96
N GLN A 79 7.40 4.64 -12.65
CA GLN A 79 8.63 4.20 -13.31
C GLN A 79 8.90 2.72 -13.12
N ALA A 80 8.63 2.17 -11.93
CA ALA A 80 8.77 0.73 -11.67
C ALA A 80 7.89 -0.09 -12.61
N PHE A 81 6.61 0.27 -12.74
CA PHE A 81 5.70 -0.43 -13.65
C PHE A 81 6.05 -0.18 -15.13
N ALA A 82 6.48 1.03 -15.50
CA ALA A 82 6.88 1.34 -16.85
C ALA A 82 8.08 0.50 -17.30
N ALA A 83 9.05 0.25 -16.41
CA ALA A 83 10.18 -0.63 -16.66
C ALA A 83 9.76 -2.10 -16.85
N ILE A 84 8.78 -2.58 -16.08
CA ILE A 84 8.25 -3.95 -16.21
C ILE A 84 7.47 -4.14 -17.52
N HIS A 85 6.68 -3.14 -17.91
CA HIS A 85 5.78 -3.21 -19.06
C HIS A 85 6.38 -2.66 -20.36
N ASP A 86 7.61 -2.16 -20.32
CA ASP A 86 8.28 -1.46 -21.43
C ASP A 86 7.41 -0.36 -22.06
N SER A 87 6.69 0.40 -21.22
CA SER A 87 5.73 1.41 -21.66
C SER A 87 5.42 2.43 -20.58
N GLU A 88 5.48 3.72 -20.94
CA GLU A 88 5.05 4.84 -20.09
C GLU A 88 3.54 5.11 -20.18
N ALA A 89 2.81 4.47 -21.10
CA ALA A 89 1.39 4.68 -21.32
C ALA A 89 0.54 3.84 -20.36
N LEU A 90 0.72 4.05 -19.05
CA LEU A 90 0.07 3.31 -17.98
C LEU A 90 -1.12 4.09 -17.39
N TRP A 91 -2.08 3.35 -16.83
CA TRP A 91 -3.34 3.89 -16.31
C TRP A 91 -3.55 3.30 -14.91
N VAL A 92 -3.87 4.15 -13.94
CA VAL A 92 -4.19 3.70 -12.59
C VAL A 92 -5.61 3.12 -12.56
N SER A 93 -5.76 1.90 -12.06
CA SER A 93 -7.06 1.22 -11.89
C SER A 93 -7.40 0.96 -10.41
N GLN A 94 -8.56 0.35 -10.13
CA GLN A 94 -9.07 0.11 -8.77
C GLN A 94 -8.22 -0.95 -8.04
N VAL A 95 -8.03 -0.77 -6.72
CA VAL A 95 -7.28 -1.69 -5.85
C VAL A 95 -8.13 -2.03 -4.63
N HIS A 96 -8.02 -3.26 -4.11
CA HIS A 96 -8.62 -3.68 -2.84
C HIS A 96 -7.53 -3.80 -1.76
N GLU A 97 -7.74 -3.17 -0.60
CA GLU A 97 -6.78 -3.18 0.52
C GLU A 97 -7.16 -4.15 1.64
N HIS A 98 -6.13 -4.73 2.25
CA HIS A 98 -6.23 -5.66 3.36
C HIS A 98 -5.44 -5.10 4.55
N CYS A 99 -6.13 -4.75 5.63
CA CYS A 99 -5.57 -4.54 6.95
C CYS A 99 -5.72 -5.83 7.76
N ALA A 100 -4.65 -6.61 7.86
CA ALA A 100 -4.62 -7.72 8.80
C ALA A 100 -4.67 -7.16 10.23
N SER A 101 -5.57 -7.71 11.05
CA SER A 101 -5.64 -7.39 12.48
C SER A 101 -4.30 -7.70 13.13
N PHE A 102 -3.73 -6.75 13.86
CA PHE A 102 -2.56 -6.98 14.72
C PHE A 102 -3.00 -7.88 15.89
N THR A 103 -2.97 -9.19 15.72
CA THR A 103 -3.07 -10.13 16.84
C THR A 103 -1.73 -10.11 17.57
N ALA A 104 -1.64 -9.33 18.65
CA ALA A 104 -0.54 -9.50 19.60
C ALA A 104 -0.56 -10.96 20.10
N PRO A 105 0.58 -11.66 20.16
CA PRO A 105 0.64 -12.94 20.84
C PRO A 105 0.37 -12.69 22.33
N PHE A 106 -0.65 -13.36 22.85
CA PHE A 106 -0.90 -13.44 24.29
C PHE A 106 0.23 -14.22 24.98
#